data_AF-A0A2N2DFU5-F1
#
_entry.id   AF-A0A2N2DFU5-F1
#
_cell.length_a   1.000
_cell.length_b   1.000
_cell.length_c   1.000
_cell.angle_alpha   90.00
_cell.angle_beta   90.00
_cell.angle_gamma   90.00
#
_symmetry.space_group_name_H-M   'P 1'
#
loop_
_entity.id
_entity.type
_entity.pdbx_description
1 polymer ?
#
loop_
_entity_poly.entity_id
_entity_poly.type
_entity_poly.pdbx_seq_one_letter_code
_entity_poly.pdbx_strand_id
1 'polypeptide(L)' 'MDTELIFQLAGISIVITVIYTVLKQAGRDEFAFSTLLLGIVVVLAMVIPKIANLFETVRSVFRIY' A
#
# COMPACT_ATOMS: atom_id res chain seq x y z
N MET A 1 3.02 18.45 -2.04
CA MET A 1 3.57 17.24 -1.39
C MET A 1 2.48 16.32 -0.83
N ASP A 2 1.19 16.69 -0.91
CA ASP A 2 0.10 15.89 -0.32
C ASP A 2 -0.51 14.82 -1.25
N THR A 3 -0.47 15.05 -2.57
CA THR A 3 -1.11 14.14 -3.53
C THR A 3 -0.21 12.98 -3.96
N GLU A 4 1.10 13.07 -3.74
CA GLU A 4 2.08 12.07 -4.19
C GLU A 4 1.81 10.69 -3.58
N LEU A 5 1.42 10.66 -2.30
CA LEU A 5 1.00 9.45 -1.60
C LEU A 5 -0.25 8.81 -2.24
N ILE A 6 -1.23 9.64 -2.58
CA ILE A 6 -2.48 9.20 -3.22
C ILE A 6 -2.17 8.64 -4.62
N PHE A 7 -1.32 9.32 -5.39
CA PHE A 7 -0.89 8.86 -6.72
C PHE A 7 -0.09 7.55 -6.64
N GLN A 8 0.81 7.40 -5.67
CA GLN A 8 1.56 6.16 -5.47
C GLN A 8 0.63 4.99 -5.13
N LEU A 9 -0.32 5.19 -4.20
CA LEU A 9 -1.28 4.16 -3.83
C LEU A 9 -2.20 3.79 -5.01
N ALA A 10 -2.70 4.78 -5.75
CA ALA A 10 -3.54 4.56 -6.92
C ALA A 10 -2.80 3.79 -8.03
N GLY A 11 -1.54 4.15 -8.31
CA GLY A 11 -0.71 3.44 -9.29
C GLY A 11 -0.49 1.98 -8.93
N ILE A 12 -0.18 1.71 -7.65
CA ILE A 12 -0.01 0.34 -7.15
C ILE A 12 -1.32 -0.46 -7.27
N SER A 13 -2.46 0.14 -6.89
CA SER A 13 -3.77 -0.50 -7.02
C SER A 13 -4.09 -0.89 -8.47
N ILE A 14 -3.81 -0.01 -9.44
CA ILE A 14 -4.00 -0.31 -10.87
C ILE A 14 -3.18 -1.54 -11.28
N VAL A 15 -1.90 -1.59 -10.91
CA VAL A 15 -1.03 -2.73 -11.24
C VAL A 15 -1.54 -4.03 -10.62
N ILE A 16 -1.92 -4.01 -9.35
CA ILE A 16 -2.47 -5.19 -8.65
C ILE A 16 -3.75 -5.67 -9.35
N THR A 17 -4.66 -4.76 -9.72
CA THR A 17 -5.92 -5.09 -10.40
C THR A 17 -5.67 -5.68 -11.78
N VAL A 18 -4.71 -5.15 -12.54
CA VAL A 18 -4.34 -5.71 -13.84
C VAL A 18 -3.80 -7.13 -13.68
N ILE A 19 -2.87 -7.37 -12.75
CA ILE A 19 -2.33 -8.71 -12.50
C ILE A 19 -3.45 -9.68 -12.08
N TYR A 20 -4.29 -9.27 -11.12
CA TYR A 20 -5.44 -10.06 -10.68
C TYR A 20 -6.34 -10.46 -11.86
N THR A 21 -6.68 -9.49 -12.72
CA THR A 21 -7.58 -9.70 -13.86
C THR A 21 -6.98 -10.67 -14.87
N VAL A 22 -5.68 -10.54 -15.17
CA VAL A 22 -4.96 -11.44 -16.07
C VAL A 22 -4.90 -12.86 -15.50
N LEU A 23 -4.56 -13.02 -14.22
CA LEU A 23 -4.50 -14.35 -13.58
C LEU A 23 -5.88 -15.02 -13.53
N LYS A 24 -6.93 -14.24 -13.25
CA LYS A 24 -8.32 -14.72 -13.27
C LYS A 24 -8.73 -15.17 -14.67
N GLN A 25 -8.40 -14.39 -15.71
CA GLN A 25 -8.67 -14.78 -17.11
C GLN A 25 -7.86 -16.00 -17.55
N ALA A 26 -6.68 -16.22 -16.98
CA ALA A 26 -5.87 -17.42 -17.21
C ALA A 26 -6.40 -18.68 -16.48
N GLY A 27 -7.52 -18.58 -15.74
CA GLY A 27 -8.08 -19.69 -14.95
C GLY A 27 -7.26 -20.04 -13.71
N ARG A 28 -6.43 -19.11 -13.22
CA ARG A 28 -5.53 -19.28 -12.06
C ARG A 28 -6.07 -18.54 -10.84
N ASP A 29 -7.28 -18.90 -10.43
CA ASP A 29 -8.02 -18.20 -9.36
C ASP A 29 -7.28 -18.19 -8.02
N GLU A 30 -6.58 -19.27 -7.69
CA GLU A 30 -5.77 -19.37 -6.46
C GLU A 30 -4.69 -18.29 -6.42
N PHE A 31 -3.94 -18.13 -7.50
CA PHE A 31 -2.90 -17.11 -7.62
C PHE A 31 -3.49 -15.70 -7.71
N ALA A 32 -4.67 -15.54 -8.33
CA ALA A 32 -5.36 -14.26 -8.39
C ALA A 32 -5.70 -13.79 -6.96
N PHE A 33 -6.24 -14.66 -6.12
CA PHE A 33 -6.54 -14.29 -4.73
C PHE A 33 -5.27 -13.98 -3.92
N SER A 34 -4.19 -14.75 -4.10
CA SER A 34 -2.89 -14.44 -3.48
C SER A 34 -2.34 -13.07 -3.89
N THR A 35 -2.60 -12.63 -5.12
CA THR A 35 -2.18 -11.30 -5.63
C THR A 35 -2.90 -10.17 -4.89
N LEU A 36 -4.19 -10.32 -4.57
CA LEU A 36 -4.93 -9.34 -3.77
C LEU A 36 -4.36 -9.23 -2.36
N LEU A 37 -4.07 -10.36 -1.72
CA LEU A 37 -3.44 -10.39 -0.39
C LEU A 37 -2.07 -9.72 -0.39
N LEU A 38 -1.21 -10.06 -1.38
CA LEU A 38 0.07 -9.39 -1.57
C LEU A 38 -0.09 -7.89 -1.77
N GLY A 39 -1.08 -7.47 -2.55
CA GLY A 39 -1.41 -6.07 -2.76
C GLY A 39 -1.68 -5.32 -1.45
N ILE A 40 -2.48 -5.91 -0.56
CA ILE A 40 -2.76 -5.35 0.77
C ILE A 40 -1.46 -5.27 1.59
N VAL A 41 -0.67 -6.33 1.63
CA VAL A 41 0.60 -6.36 2.38
C VAL A 41 1.57 -5.27 1.91
N VAL A 42 1.71 -5.08 0.60
CA VAL A 42 2.56 -4.03 0.01
C VAL A 42 2.09 -2.63 0.42
N VAL A 43 0.79 -2.36 0.34
CA VAL A 43 0.22 -1.08 0.75
C VAL A 43 0.48 -0.82 2.24
N LEU A 44 0.24 -1.82 3.09
CA LEU A 44 0.51 -1.72 4.53
C LEU A 44 1.99 -1.44 4.80
N ALA A 45 2.90 -2.15 4.13
CA ALA A 45 4.34 -1.94 4.27
C ALA A 45 4.78 -0.51 3.92
N MET A 46 4.09 0.16 2.98
CA MET A 46 4.37 1.56 2.64
C MET A 46 3.76 2.56 3.63
N VAL A 47 2.58 2.25 4.19
CA VAL A 47 1.84 3.18 5.07
C VAL A 47 2.37 3.16 6.50
N ILE A 48 2.70 1.98 7.04
CA ILE A 48 3.23 1.80 8.41
C ILE A 48 4.38 2.76 8.75
N PRO A 49 5.49 2.83 7.98
CA PRO A 49 6.61 3.70 8.32
C PRO A 49 6.24 5.19 8.28
N LYS A 50 5.28 5.59 7.42
CA LYS A 50 4.80 6.97 7.37
C LYS A 50 4.02 7.34 8.62
N ILE A 51 3.17 6.42 9.10
CA ILE A 51 2.48 6.57 10.39
C ILE A 51 3.50 6.64 11.53
N ALA A 52 4.52 5.77 11.53
CA ALA A 52 5.57 5.78 12.55
C ALA A 52 6.32 7.13 12.60
N ASN A 53 6.70 7.67 11.44
CA ASN A 53 7.34 8.99 11.35
C ASN A 53 6.45 10.12 11.89
N LEU A 54 5.14 10.06 11.64
CA LEU A 54 4.20 11.03 12.23
C LEU A 54 4.18 10.92 13.76
N PHE A 55 4.15 9.69 14.31
CA PHE A 55 4.24 9.49 15.76
C PHE A 55 5.55 10.00 16.34
N GLU A 56 6.69 9.79 15.68
CA GLU A 56 7.98 10.34 16.09
C GLU A 56 7.99 11.87 16.07
N THR A 57 7.38 12.47 15.04
CA THR A 57 7.22 13.93 14.91
C THR A 57 6.37 14.48 16.05
N VAL A 58 5.25 13.84 16.37
CA VAL A 58 4.40 14.23 17.49
C VAL A 58 5.19 14.14 18.81
N ARG A 59 5.86 13.00 19.05
CA ARG A 59 6.69 12.81 20.25
C ARG A 59 7.81 13.84 20.36
N SER A 60 8.46 14.23 19.26
CA SER A 60 9.55 15.20 19.29
C SER A 60 9.05 16.59 19.68
N VAL A 61 7.90 17.03 19.16
CA VAL A 61 7.27 18.30 19.53
C VAL A 61 6.93 18.32 21.03
N PHE A 62 6.35 17.24 21.55
CA PHE A 62 5.99 17.14 22.96
C PHE A 62 7.18 16.96 23.91
N ARG A 63 8.37 16.57 23.42
CA ARG A 63 9.59 16.41 24.25
C ARG A 63 10.43 17.68 24.33
N ILE A 64 10.12 18.69 23.52
CA ILE A 64 10.82 19.99 23.49
C ILE A 64 10.10 21.02 24.38
N TYR A 65 8.95 20.66 24.94
CA TYR A 65 8.25 21.38 26.01
C TYR A 65 8.47 20.67 27.35
#